data_AF-A0A1U9MDW0-F1
#
_entry.id   AF-A0A1U9MDW0-F1
#
_cell.length_a   1.000
_cell.length_b   1.000
_cell.length_c   1.000
_cell.angle_alpha   90.00
_cell.angle_beta   90.00
_cell.angle_gamma   90.00
#
_symmetry.space_group_name_H-M   'P 1'
#
loop_
_entity.id
_entity.type
_entity.pdbx_description
1 polymer ?
#
loop_
_entity_poly.entity_id
_entity_poly.type
_entity_poly.pdbx_seq_one_letter_code
_entity_poly.pdbx_strand_id
1 'polypeptide(L)'
;MMQKKSRIYFKTISRLSRHFAFLLALFAGTFCFSSPALSEDETAPQPKLFEKFLPKALLEQKNQAEPPVCSGEDLTKKFSKEENRKFLSRAGKIKNGNARFWRVEKKGTEPSYLFGTMHVTDPEIVNLAPRVKTALENADRVALELSEAADDNGKAMATKLLASPDFLTAKKGERFKDGLSRQEFNKLKATFENHNLPFDLISNNKPWFVWMTLSLPACEARREAHGYHALDVEIGQNAKKLGKPVIGLETFDEQLSAIEKLPLSFQARSIEDYLENPKFYVNMFYTETQLYKQSRIGEILVLDTMFKTTISKKDQEIFKDILVTKRNLRMSQRALPLIEQGNSFIAVGAAHMVGDSGLVEQLRKHGYKVSPIKF
;
A
#
# COMPACT_ATOMS: atom_id res chain seq x y z
N MET A 1 -58.36 9.16 -20.97
CA MET A 1 -58.46 10.62 -20.89
C MET A 1 -58.39 11.01 -19.42
N MET A 2 -57.23 11.48 -18.98
CA MET A 2 -56.88 12.91 -18.88
C MET A 2 -57.25 13.46 -17.51
N GLN A 3 -56.22 13.70 -16.69
CA GLN A 3 -55.81 15.05 -16.25
C GLN A 3 -56.67 15.54 -15.07
N LYS A 4 -56.18 16.22 -14.04
CA LYS A 4 -54.91 16.86 -13.70
C LYS A 4 -55.12 17.34 -12.27
N LYS A 5 -54.09 17.28 -11.43
CA LYS A 5 -53.61 18.36 -10.54
C LYS A 5 -52.88 17.74 -9.36
N SER A 6 -51.57 17.58 -9.51
CA SER A 6 -50.59 17.92 -8.47
C SER A 6 -49.19 17.67 -9.04
N ARG A 7 -48.66 18.70 -9.69
CA ARG A 7 -47.23 18.90 -9.92
C ARG A 7 -46.95 20.29 -9.41
N ILE A 8 -46.13 20.42 -8.38
CA ILE A 8 -45.09 21.46 -8.24
C ILE A 8 -44.10 20.97 -7.16
N TYR A 9 -42.92 20.58 -7.66
CA TYR A 9 -41.58 20.72 -7.06
C TYR A 9 -41.26 20.07 -5.70
N PHE A 10 -40.88 18.80 -5.74
CA PHE A 10 -39.67 18.31 -5.05
C PHE A 10 -38.94 17.35 -5.99
N LYS A 11 -38.03 17.92 -6.79
CA LYS A 11 -37.12 17.16 -7.66
C LYS A 11 -35.74 17.16 -7.00
N THR A 12 -35.21 15.93 -6.85
CA THR A 12 -33.78 15.59 -6.77
C THR A 12 -33.09 15.72 -5.41
N ILE A 13 -33.43 14.82 -4.48
CA ILE A 13 -32.47 14.32 -3.48
C ILE A 13 -32.60 12.79 -3.45
N SER A 14 -31.81 12.08 -4.25
CA SER A 14 -31.63 10.64 -4.04
C SER A 14 -30.35 10.14 -4.70
N ARG A 15 -29.56 9.42 -3.89
CA ARG A 15 -28.36 8.63 -4.21
C ARG A 15 -27.06 9.40 -4.41
N LEU A 16 -26.57 9.96 -3.30
CA LEU A 16 -25.13 10.06 -3.04
C LEU A 16 -24.59 8.65 -2.79
N SER A 17 -23.83 8.17 -3.76
CA SER A 17 -23.08 6.92 -3.74
C SER A 17 -21.99 6.95 -2.66
N ARG A 18 -21.67 5.76 -2.15
CA ARG A 18 -21.12 5.49 -0.82
C ARG A 18 -19.71 4.92 -1.00
N HIS A 19 -18.63 5.70 -0.87
CA HIS A 19 -17.28 5.13 -1.06
C HIS A 19 -16.28 5.46 0.04
N PHE A 20 -15.39 4.51 0.27
CA PHE A 20 -14.17 4.61 1.04
C PHE A 20 -13.16 3.73 0.34
N ALA A 21 -11.94 4.25 0.25
CA ALA A 21 -10.83 3.74 -0.52
C ALA A 21 -9.61 3.62 0.39
N PHE A 22 -8.64 2.85 -0.06
CA PHE A 22 -7.82 1.94 0.72
C PHE A 22 -6.38 2.42 1.01
N LEU A 23 -5.75 1.89 2.09
CA LEU A 23 -4.42 2.21 2.64
C LEU A 23 -3.24 1.29 2.14
N LEU A 24 -3.19 0.83 0.87
CA LEU A 24 -2.20 -0.21 0.43
C LEU A 24 -0.78 0.31 0.48
N ALA A 25 -0.57 1.54 0.03
CA ALA A 25 0.77 2.09 -0.10
C ALA A 25 1.49 2.24 1.25
N LEU A 26 0.75 2.25 2.36
CA LEU A 26 1.32 2.33 3.71
C LEU A 26 1.42 0.97 4.43
N PHE A 27 0.58 0.00 4.07
CA PHE A 27 0.49 -1.30 4.75
C PHE A 27 1.08 -2.46 3.97
N ALA A 28 1.15 -2.38 2.64
CA ALA A 28 1.69 -3.45 1.80
C ALA A 28 3.10 -3.10 1.35
N GLY A 29 3.95 -2.66 2.29
CA GLY A 29 5.39 -2.55 2.03
C GLY A 29 5.83 -3.81 1.29
N THR A 30 6.35 -3.60 0.07
CA THR A 30 6.90 -4.63 -0.82
C THR A 30 5.92 -5.49 -1.65
N PHE A 31 4.59 -5.31 -1.55
CA PHE A 31 3.60 -6.04 -2.37
C PHE A 31 3.02 -5.14 -3.47
N CYS A 32 3.85 -4.65 -4.39
CA CYS A 32 3.40 -4.36 -5.75
C CYS A 32 4.28 -5.13 -6.73
N PHE A 33 3.62 -5.83 -7.63
CA PHE A 33 4.27 -6.59 -8.69
C PHE A 33 4.97 -5.60 -9.59
N SER A 34 6.30 -5.53 -9.50
CA SER A 34 7.07 -4.97 -10.60
C SER A 34 6.69 -5.79 -11.83
N SER A 35 6.13 -5.11 -12.83
CA SER A 35 6.08 -5.70 -14.17
C SER A 35 7.51 -6.12 -14.49
N PRO A 36 7.77 -7.35 -14.99
CA PRO A 36 9.11 -7.74 -15.36
C PRO A 36 9.64 -6.64 -16.26
N ALA A 37 10.68 -5.95 -15.79
CA ALA A 37 11.37 -4.96 -16.58
C ALA A 37 11.69 -5.63 -17.91
N LEU A 38 11.14 -5.08 -18.99
CA LEU A 38 11.48 -5.46 -20.35
C LEU A 38 12.92 -5.01 -20.55
N SER A 39 13.87 -5.84 -20.10
CA SER A 39 15.28 -5.66 -20.37
C SER A 39 15.49 -5.75 -21.88
N GLU A 40 16.33 -4.86 -22.41
CA GLU A 40 16.76 -4.76 -23.81
C GLU A 40 17.52 -6.00 -24.34
N ASP A 41 17.52 -7.11 -23.61
CA ASP A 41 18.19 -8.34 -24.00
C ASP A 41 17.23 -9.22 -24.82
N GLU A 42 17.32 -9.08 -26.16
CA GLU A 42 16.47 -9.73 -27.17
C GLU A 42 16.57 -11.27 -27.21
N THR A 43 17.24 -11.92 -26.26
CA THR A 43 17.64 -13.33 -26.38
C THR A 43 16.91 -14.32 -25.47
N ALA A 44 16.04 -13.87 -24.55
CA ALA A 44 15.24 -14.77 -23.70
C ALA A 44 13.74 -14.75 -24.09
N PRO A 45 13.07 -15.92 -24.23
CA PRO A 45 11.64 -15.98 -24.51
C PRO A 45 10.84 -15.49 -23.28
N GLN A 46 10.47 -14.20 -23.29
CA GLN A 46 9.59 -13.56 -22.30
C GLN A 46 8.18 -14.18 -22.36
N PRO A 47 7.55 -14.51 -21.21
CA PRO A 47 6.17 -14.98 -21.21
C PRO A 47 5.22 -13.83 -21.54
N LYS A 48 4.74 -13.81 -22.79
CA LYS A 48 3.67 -12.93 -23.36
C LYS A 48 2.31 -13.01 -22.64
N LEU A 49 2.27 -13.59 -21.44
CA LEU A 49 1.04 -13.81 -20.69
C LEU A 49 0.50 -12.49 -20.13
N PHE A 50 1.36 -11.61 -19.63
CA PHE A 50 0.94 -10.36 -18.96
C PHE A 50 0.47 -9.26 -19.92
N GLU A 51 1.07 -9.14 -21.11
CA GLU A 51 0.67 -8.12 -22.10
C GLU A 51 -0.77 -8.29 -22.58
N LYS A 52 -1.30 -9.52 -22.60
CA LYS A 52 -2.69 -9.79 -23.00
C LYS A 52 -3.72 -9.30 -21.99
N PHE A 53 -3.32 -9.06 -20.75
CA PHE A 53 -4.22 -8.62 -19.67
C PHE A 53 -4.08 -7.14 -19.32
N LEU A 54 -3.10 -6.45 -19.91
CA LEU A 54 -2.96 -5.01 -19.78
C LEU A 54 -3.99 -4.30 -20.68
N PRO A 55 -4.74 -3.30 -20.16
CA PRO A 55 -5.58 -2.45 -21.00
C PRO A 55 -4.77 -1.88 -22.16
N LYS A 56 -5.33 -1.86 -23.37
CA LYS A 56 -4.65 -1.35 -24.57
C LYS A 56 -4.09 0.08 -24.40
N ALA A 57 -4.75 0.88 -23.57
CA ALA A 57 -4.32 2.23 -23.17
C ALA A 57 -3.01 2.28 -22.36
N LEU A 58 -2.63 1.19 -21.68
CA LEU A 58 -1.34 1.04 -20.99
C LEU A 58 -0.22 0.66 -21.96
N LEU A 59 -0.52 -0.13 -22.99
CA LEU A 59 0.43 -0.53 -24.03
C LEU A 59 0.80 0.62 -24.98
N GLU A 60 -0.17 1.47 -25.33
CA GLU A 60 0.03 2.60 -26.26
C GLU A 60 0.86 3.76 -25.68
N GLN A 61 1.14 3.79 -24.37
CA GLN A 61 1.82 4.90 -23.69
C GLN A 61 3.30 4.65 -23.37
N LYS A 62 3.87 3.55 -23.88
CA LYS A 62 5.28 3.14 -23.69
C LYS A 62 6.30 4.11 -24.34
N ASN A 63 5.84 5.03 -25.20
CA ASN A 63 6.68 5.94 -25.98
C ASN A 63 6.75 7.37 -25.42
N GLN A 64 6.34 7.62 -24.17
CA GLN A 64 6.43 8.96 -23.57
C GLN A 64 7.81 9.17 -22.93
N ALA A 65 8.46 10.29 -23.26
CA ALA A 65 9.84 10.60 -22.88
C ALA A 65 10.03 10.95 -21.38
N GLU A 66 8.95 11.24 -20.66
CA GLU A 66 8.98 11.58 -19.23
C GLU A 66 8.02 10.68 -18.46
N PRO A 67 8.37 10.28 -17.23
CA PRO A 67 7.52 9.41 -16.43
C PRO A 67 6.15 10.07 -16.18
N PRO A 68 5.05 9.31 -16.24
CA PRO A 68 3.76 9.87 -15.95
C PRO A 68 3.67 10.38 -14.50
N VAL A 69 3.17 11.60 -14.34
CA VAL A 69 2.91 12.19 -13.04
C VAL A 69 1.64 11.56 -12.46
N CYS A 70 1.77 10.94 -11.28
CA CYS A 70 0.62 10.58 -10.46
C CYS A 70 -0.05 11.86 -9.95
N SER A 71 -1.03 12.36 -10.70
CA SER A 71 -1.79 13.57 -10.39
C SER A 71 -3.19 13.23 -9.89
N GLY A 72 -3.75 14.11 -9.06
CA GLY A 72 -5.08 13.98 -8.51
C GLY A 72 -5.51 15.25 -7.80
N GLU A 73 -6.74 15.24 -7.29
CA GLU A 73 -7.27 16.32 -6.47
C GLU A 73 -7.09 15.96 -4.98
N ASP A 74 -6.45 16.84 -4.20
CA ASP A 74 -6.33 16.67 -2.74
C ASP A 74 -7.72 16.76 -2.10
N LEU A 75 -8.21 15.62 -1.62
CA LEU A 75 -9.54 15.48 -1.03
C LEU A 75 -9.69 16.27 0.27
N THR A 76 -8.60 16.51 1.02
CA THR A 76 -8.66 17.29 2.26
C THR A 76 -9.04 18.75 2.03
N LYS A 77 -8.78 19.27 0.82
CA LYS A 77 -9.17 20.63 0.42
C LYS A 77 -10.67 20.78 0.19
N LYS A 78 -11.39 19.67 0.06
CA LYS A 78 -12.85 19.66 -0.15
C LYS A 78 -13.65 19.54 1.14
N PHE A 79 -12.99 19.28 2.27
CA PHE A 79 -13.67 19.18 3.55
C PHE A 79 -14.25 20.53 3.96
N SER A 80 -15.52 20.53 4.36
CA SER A 80 -16.12 21.65 5.10
C SER A 80 -15.35 21.90 6.40
N LYS A 81 -15.55 23.08 7.00
CA LYS A 81 -14.91 23.43 8.28
C LYS A 81 -15.18 22.39 9.37
N GLU A 82 -16.37 21.81 9.40
CA GLU A 82 -16.75 20.79 10.37
C GLU A 82 -16.07 19.44 10.08
N GLU A 83 -16.09 19.00 8.83
CA GLU A 83 -15.41 17.76 8.41
C GLU A 83 -13.92 17.84 8.70
N ASN A 84 -13.28 18.97 8.38
CA ASN A 84 -11.86 19.16 8.66
C ASN A 84 -11.55 19.14 10.16
N ARG A 85 -12.40 19.75 11.01
CA ARG A 85 -12.24 19.68 12.48
C ARG A 85 -12.33 18.24 12.98
N LYS A 86 -13.29 17.47 12.47
CA LYS A 86 -13.48 16.06 12.82
C LYS A 86 -12.31 15.19 12.35
N PHE A 87 -11.84 15.41 11.12
CA PHE A 87 -10.67 14.75 10.54
C PHE A 87 -9.42 14.97 11.38
N LEU A 88 -9.07 16.23 11.65
CA LEU A 88 -7.91 16.59 12.47
C LEU A 88 -8.04 16.09 13.92
N SER A 89 -9.25 16.11 14.49
CA SER A 89 -9.50 15.55 15.82
C SER A 89 -9.26 14.04 15.88
N ARG A 90 -9.64 13.29 14.84
CA ARG A 90 -9.36 11.86 14.74
C ARG A 90 -7.87 11.59 14.56
N ALA A 91 -7.23 12.32 13.65
CA ALA A 91 -5.81 12.19 13.37
C ALA A 91 -4.95 12.51 14.60
N GLY A 92 -5.33 13.54 15.37
CA GLY A 92 -4.65 13.92 16.62
C GLY A 92 -4.70 12.86 17.73
N LYS A 93 -5.58 11.86 17.61
CA LYS A 93 -5.61 10.69 18.53
C LYS A 93 -4.63 9.60 18.12
N ILE A 94 -4.11 9.63 16.91
CA ILE A 94 -3.12 8.66 16.44
C ILE A 94 -1.75 9.05 17.01
N LYS A 95 -1.30 8.31 18.02
CA LYS A 95 0.03 8.48 18.60
C LYS A 95 1.10 8.43 17.50
N ASN A 96 2.07 9.33 17.59
CA ASN A 96 3.21 9.42 16.67
C ASN A 96 2.81 9.74 15.21
N GLY A 97 1.58 10.19 14.96
CA GLY A 97 1.04 10.41 13.61
C GLY A 97 1.63 11.58 12.81
N ASN A 98 2.57 12.35 13.36
CA ASN A 98 3.13 13.56 12.75
C ASN A 98 4.62 13.46 12.43
N ALA A 99 5.18 12.25 12.38
CA ALA A 99 6.56 12.01 12.00
C ALA A 99 6.72 10.64 11.32
N ARG A 100 7.69 10.57 10.40
CA ARG A 100 8.09 9.33 9.71
C ARG A 100 9.60 9.06 9.79
N PHE A 101 10.34 9.81 10.58
CA PHE A 101 11.76 9.57 10.81
C PHE A 101 12.07 9.75 12.29
N TRP A 102 12.71 8.76 12.89
CA TRP A 102 12.88 8.66 14.33
C TRP A 102 14.30 8.25 14.68
N ARG A 103 14.85 8.86 15.72
CA ARG A 103 16.07 8.42 16.39
C ARG A 103 15.71 7.50 17.53
N VAL A 104 16.42 6.37 17.66
CA VAL A 104 16.26 5.37 18.71
C VAL A 104 17.54 5.33 19.52
N GLU A 105 17.45 5.65 20.81
CA GLU A 105 18.61 5.78 21.69
C GLU A 105 18.44 4.97 22.98
N LYS A 106 19.53 4.35 23.43
CA LYS A 106 19.68 3.73 24.76
C LYS A 106 21.13 3.90 25.19
N LYS A 107 21.36 4.10 26.50
CA LYS A 107 22.70 4.32 27.04
C LYS A 107 23.58 3.09 26.75
N GLY A 108 24.77 3.32 26.20
CA GLY A 108 25.75 2.27 25.89
C GLY A 108 25.60 1.61 24.52
N THR A 109 24.69 2.08 23.67
CA THR A 109 24.52 1.62 22.29
C THR A 109 24.50 2.81 21.34
N GLU A 110 25.16 2.70 20.20
CA GLU A 110 25.06 3.72 19.15
C GLU A 110 23.60 3.90 18.69
N PRO A 111 23.15 5.14 18.43
CA PRO A 111 21.78 5.41 18.00
C PRO A 111 21.40 4.62 16.74
N SER A 112 20.21 4.06 16.74
CA SER A 112 19.59 3.50 15.54
C SER A 112 18.50 4.44 15.02
N TYR A 113 17.98 4.17 13.82
CA TYR A 113 16.98 5.00 13.18
C TYR A 113 15.79 4.16 12.71
N LEU A 114 14.57 4.69 12.89
CA LEU A 114 13.38 4.18 12.21
C LEU A 114 12.95 5.16 11.12
N PHE A 115 12.64 4.65 9.94
CA PHE A 115 12.12 5.43 8.83
C PHE A 115 10.83 4.78 8.28
N GLY A 116 9.75 5.56 8.30
CA GLY A 116 8.44 5.16 7.81
C GLY A 116 8.37 5.37 6.30
N THR A 117 8.35 4.30 5.52
CA THR A 117 8.29 4.33 4.06
C THR A 117 6.84 4.41 3.56
N MET A 118 6.67 4.75 2.29
CA MET A 118 5.44 4.56 1.53
C MET A 118 5.87 3.89 0.23
N HIS A 119 5.17 2.83 -0.17
CA HIS A 119 5.51 2.07 -1.37
C HIS A 119 5.03 2.83 -2.62
N VAL A 120 5.80 3.85 -2.99
CA VAL A 120 5.56 4.72 -4.15
C VAL A 120 6.86 5.09 -4.84
N THR A 121 6.74 5.30 -6.14
CA THR A 121 7.79 5.66 -7.10
C THR A 121 7.92 7.17 -7.32
N ASP A 122 7.25 7.99 -6.49
CA ASP A 122 7.30 9.46 -6.59
C ASP A 122 8.74 9.97 -6.37
N PRO A 123 9.34 10.68 -7.34
CA PRO A 123 10.74 11.14 -7.23
C PRO A 123 11.01 12.05 -6.04
N GLU A 124 10.03 12.86 -5.58
CA GLU A 124 10.20 13.70 -4.39
C GLU A 124 10.20 12.90 -3.09
N ILE A 125 9.65 11.67 -3.12
CA ILE A 125 9.65 10.76 -1.99
C ILE A 125 10.88 9.85 -2.01
N VAL A 126 11.22 9.33 -3.20
CA VAL A 126 12.37 8.44 -3.43
C VAL A 126 13.69 9.17 -3.22
N ASN A 127 13.77 10.44 -3.62
CA ASN A 127 14.93 11.28 -3.32
C ASN A 127 14.97 11.64 -1.83
N LEU A 128 15.63 10.77 -1.05
CA LEU A 128 15.73 10.90 0.40
C LEU A 128 16.28 12.27 0.80
N ALA A 129 15.56 12.92 1.73
CA ALA A 129 16.05 14.16 2.34
C ALA A 129 17.44 13.96 2.97
N PRO A 130 18.31 14.98 2.96
CA PRO A 130 19.72 14.83 3.37
C PRO A 130 19.92 14.14 4.72
N ARG A 131 19.10 14.48 5.73
CA ARG A 131 19.20 13.88 7.07
C ARG A 131 18.88 12.39 7.09
N VAL A 132 17.92 11.95 6.28
CA VAL A 132 17.55 10.54 6.16
C VAL A 132 18.65 9.79 5.41
N LYS A 133 19.13 10.37 4.30
CA LYS A 133 20.24 9.83 3.51
C LYS A 133 21.50 9.64 4.34
N THR A 134 21.92 10.65 5.12
CA THR A 134 23.08 10.54 6.01
C THR A 134 22.92 9.43 7.05
N ALA A 135 21.73 9.27 7.63
CA ALA A 135 21.49 8.18 8.59
C ALA A 135 21.56 6.80 7.93
N LEU A 136 21.03 6.66 6.71
CA LEU A 136 21.14 5.43 5.91
C LEU A 136 22.60 5.11 5.56
N GLU A 137 23.36 6.10 5.10
CA GLU A 137 24.76 5.95 4.68
C GLU A 137 25.69 5.63 5.85
N ASN A 138 25.42 6.17 7.04
CA ASN A 138 26.24 5.94 8.23
C ASN A 138 25.87 4.68 9.00
N ALA A 139 24.71 4.07 8.74
CA ALA A 139 24.29 2.86 9.44
C ALA A 139 25.17 1.65 9.08
N ASP A 140 25.39 0.76 10.05
CA ASP A 140 26.15 -0.48 9.83
C ASP A 140 25.33 -1.52 9.05
N ARG A 141 24.00 -1.47 9.21
CA ARG A 141 23.05 -2.41 8.61
C ARG A 141 21.72 -1.75 8.33
N VAL A 142 21.00 -2.30 7.37
CA VAL A 142 19.67 -1.85 6.98
C VAL A 142 18.66 -2.98 7.19
N ALA A 143 17.56 -2.68 7.86
CA ALA A 143 16.44 -3.60 8.01
C ALA A 143 15.24 -3.10 7.20
N LEU A 144 14.64 -3.97 6.40
CA LEU A 144 13.44 -3.71 5.61
C LEU A 144 12.31 -4.63 6.06
N GLU A 145 11.09 -4.41 5.59
CA GLU A 145 10.03 -5.41 5.76
C GLU A 145 10.43 -6.74 5.12
N LEU A 146 10.86 -6.71 3.87
CA LEU A 146 11.43 -7.85 3.17
C LEU A 146 12.83 -7.52 2.66
N SER A 147 13.79 -8.41 2.90
CA SER A 147 15.14 -8.28 2.34
C SER A 147 15.15 -8.31 0.81
N GLU A 148 14.21 -9.05 0.23
CA GLU A 148 14.06 -9.22 -1.21
C GLU A 148 13.68 -7.92 -1.94
N ALA A 149 13.19 -6.91 -1.21
CA ALA A 149 13.00 -5.56 -1.78
C ALA A 149 14.32 -4.98 -2.29
N ALA A 150 15.45 -5.36 -1.70
CA ALA A 150 16.78 -4.95 -2.15
C ALA A 150 17.31 -5.80 -3.32
N ASP A 151 16.60 -6.85 -3.73
CA ASP A 151 16.97 -7.68 -4.89
C ASP A 151 16.45 -7.05 -6.18
N ASP A 152 17.18 -7.32 -7.26
CA ASP A 152 17.05 -6.91 -8.66
C ASP A 152 15.63 -6.42 -9.08
N ASN A 153 15.23 -5.22 -8.66
CA ASN A 153 13.92 -4.59 -8.93
C ASN A 153 12.68 -5.45 -8.64
N GLY A 154 12.71 -6.28 -7.59
CA GLY A 154 11.61 -7.20 -7.29
C GLY A 154 11.53 -8.41 -8.24
N LYS A 155 12.52 -8.63 -9.12
CA LYS A 155 12.59 -9.86 -9.93
C LYS A 155 12.65 -11.12 -9.08
N ALA A 156 13.30 -11.08 -7.92
CA ALA A 156 13.31 -12.21 -6.99
C ALA A 156 11.89 -12.54 -6.51
N MET A 157 11.10 -11.51 -6.22
CA MET A 157 9.69 -11.63 -5.87
C MET A 157 8.86 -12.20 -7.02
N ALA A 158 8.96 -11.59 -8.20
CA ALA A 158 8.27 -12.05 -9.41
C ALA A 158 8.66 -13.50 -9.77
N THR A 159 9.93 -13.86 -9.62
CA THR A 159 10.43 -15.22 -9.86
C THR A 159 9.84 -16.20 -8.85
N LYS A 160 9.82 -15.88 -7.55
CA LYS A 160 9.19 -16.73 -6.53
C LYS A 160 7.71 -16.97 -6.83
N LEU A 161 7.00 -15.94 -7.26
CA LEU A 161 5.59 -16.02 -7.65
C LEU A 161 5.36 -16.87 -8.91
N LEU A 162 6.16 -16.65 -9.96
CA LEU A 162 6.08 -17.41 -11.21
C LEU A 162 6.49 -18.88 -11.04
N ALA A 163 7.47 -19.14 -10.18
CA ALA A 163 7.94 -20.49 -9.86
C ALA A 163 6.92 -21.31 -9.04
N SER A 164 5.88 -20.66 -8.51
CA SER A 164 4.86 -21.29 -7.68
C SER A 164 3.46 -20.89 -8.17
N PRO A 165 2.95 -21.53 -9.25
CA PRO A 165 1.64 -21.23 -9.84
C PRO A 165 0.47 -21.30 -8.85
N ASP A 166 0.63 -22.11 -7.79
CA ASP A 166 -0.28 -22.25 -6.66
C ASP A 166 -0.45 -20.95 -5.84
N PHE A 167 0.45 -19.97 -5.97
CA PHE A 167 0.26 -18.66 -5.37
C PHE A 167 -0.72 -17.81 -6.16
N LEU A 168 -0.71 -17.87 -7.49
CA LEU A 168 -1.56 -17.00 -8.31
C LEU A 168 -2.91 -17.64 -8.63
N THR A 169 -2.89 -18.93 -8.95
CA THR A 169 -4.06 -19.68 -9.42
C THR A 169 -4.82 -20.25 -8.24
N ALA A 170 -6.12 -20.01 -8.18
CA ALA A 170 -6.97 -20.51 -7.10
C ALA A 170 -7.35 -21.98 -7.30
N LYS A 171 -7.05 -22.80 -6.29
CA LYS A 171 -7.60 -24.16 -6.19
C LYS A 171 -9.07 -24.11 -5.81
N LYS A 172 -9.75 -25.26 -5.87
CA LYS A 172 -11.13 -25.38 -5.38
C LYS A 172 -11.14 -25.10 -3.87
N GLY A 173 -11.97 -24.15 -3.42
CA GLY A 173 -12.01 -23.68 -2.04
C GLY A 173 -11.29 -22.36 -1.80
N GLU A 174 -10.51 -21.89 -2.79
CA GLU A 174 -9.70 -20.65 -2.67
C GLU A 174 -10.22 -19.51 -3.55
N ARG A 175 -11.37 -19.68 -4.23
CA ARG A 175 -11.91 -18.69 -5.16
C ARG A 175 -12.91 -17.77 -4.46
N PHE A 176 -13.19 -16.61 -5.05
CA PHE A 176 -14.26 -15.72 -4.57
C PHE A 176 -15.59 -16.45 -4.40
N LYS A 177 -15.97 -17.30 -5.37
CA LYS A 177 -17.23 -18.07 -5.30
C LYS A 177 -17.32 -19.07 -4.15
N ASP A 178 -16.18 -19.46 -3.57
CA ASP A 178 -16.11 -20.50 -2.55
C ASP A 178 -16.34 -19.94 -1.13
N GLY A 179 -16.14 -18.63 -0.92
CA GLY A 179 -16.36 -17.97 0.37
C GLY A 179 -17.25 -16.73 0.36
N LEU A 180 -17.72 -16.27 -0.80
CA LEU A 180 -18.77 -15.25 -0.90
C LEU A 180 -20.17 -15.89 -0.96
N SER A 181 -21.17 -15.17 -0.47
CA SER A 181 -22.56 -15.54 -0.75
C SER A 181 -22.86 -15.48 -2.25
N ARG A 182 -23.88 -16.19 -2.71
CA ARG A 182 -24.31 -16.16 -4.12
C ARG A 182 -24.61 -14.73 -4.61
N GLN A 183 -25.21 -13.91 -3.75
CA GLN A 183 -25.52 -12.52 -4.05
C GLN A 183 -24.26 -11.67 -4.19
N GLU A 184 -23.30 -11.80 -3.28
CA GLU A 184 -22.02 -11.08 -3.32
C GLU A 184 -21.20 -11.49 -4.55
N PHE A 185 -21.10 -12.78 -4.85
CA PHE A 185 -20.37 -13.24 -6.03
C PHE A 185 -21.01 -12.75 -7.34
N ASN A 186 -22.35 -12.76 -7.44
CA ASN A 186 -23.05 -12.24 -8.61
C ASN A 186 -22.86 -10.72 -8.76
N LYS A 187 -22.81 -9.98 -7.65
CA LYS A 187 -22.51 -8.54 -7.68
C LYS A 187 -21.09 -8.30 -8.21
N LEU A 188 -20.08 -8.95 -7.62
CA LEU A 188 -18.69 -8.86 -8.07
C LEU A 188 -18.55 -9.21 -9.55
N LYS A 189 -19.20 -10.28 -9.98
CA LYS A 189 -19.25 -10.70 -11.40
C LYS A 189 -19.82 -9.59 -12.29
N ALA A 190 -20.98 -9.04 -11.93
CA ALA A 190 -21.62 -7.97 -12.69
C ALA A 190 -20.73 -6.71 -12.74
N THR A 191 -20.01 -6.40 -11.66
CA THR A 191 -19.03 -5.31 -11.64
C THR A 191 -17.92 -5.55 -12.67
N PHE A 192 -17.34 -6.75 -12.74
CA PHE A 192 -16.31 -7.06 -13.75
C PHE A 192 -16.86 -6.92 -15.17
N GLU A 193 -18.04 -7.47 -15.44
CA GLU A 193 -18.70 -7.38 -16.75
C GLU A 193 -18.97 -5.91 -17.16
N ASN A 194 -19.50 -5.08 -16.25
CA ASN A 194 -19.77 -3.66 -16.49
C ASN A 194 -18.51 -2.84 -16.79
N HIS A 195 -17.36 -3.28 -16.28
CA HIS A 195 -16.06 -2.64 -16.49
C HIS A 195 -15.22 -3.30 -17.60
N ASN A 196 -15.83 -4.21 -18.39
CA ASN A 196 -15.16 -4.96 -19.46
C ASN A 196 -13.92 -5.75 -18.98
N LEU A 197 -13.92 -6.19 -17.73
CA LEU A 197 -12.88 -7.04 -17.17
C LEU A 197 -13.22 -8.52 -17.37
N PRO A 198 -12.26 -9.37 -17.78
CA PRO A 198 -12.51 -10.79 -17.99
C PRO A 198 -12.98 -11.49 -16.71
N PHE A 199 -14.05 -12.29 -16.83
CA PHE A 199 -14.54 -13.13 -15.72
C PHE A 199 -13.50 -14.14 -15.22
N ASP A 200 -12.57 -14.54 -16.08
CA ASP A 200 -11.44 -15.43 -15.75
C ASP A 200 -10.57 -14.86 -14.61
N LEU A 201 -10.52 -13.54 -14.45
CA LEU A 201 -9.79 -12.90 -13.36
C LEU A 201 -10.31 -13.36 -11.99
N ILE A 202 -11.63 -13.32 -11.76
CA ILE A 202 -12.24 -13.69 -10.46
C ILE A 202 -12.59 -15.17 -10.34
N SER A 203 -12.56 -15.93 -11.43
CA SER A 203 -12.95 -17.34 -11.43
C SER A 203 -11.76 -18.31 -11.35
N ASN A 204 -10.57 -17.88 -11.78
CA ASN A 204 -9.36 -18.71 -11.82
C ASN A 204 -8.21 -18.21 -10.94
N ASN A 205 -8.17 -16.94 -10.56
CA ASN A 205 -7.10 -16.41 -9.72
C ASN A 205 -7.50 -16.34 -8.25
N LYS A 206 -6.50 -16.35 -7.36
CA LYS A 206 -6.73 -16.12 -5.94
C LYS A 206 -7.28 -14.71 -5.71
N PRO A 207 -8.29 -14.56 -4.83
CA PRO A 207 -8.90 -13.28 -4.48
C PRO A 207 -7.92 -12.15 -4.18
N TRP A 208 -6.87 -12.46 -3.41
CA TRP A 208 -5.89 -11.46 -3.01
C TRP A 208 -5.09 -10.92 -4.19
N PHE A 209 -4.79 -11.77 -5.17
CA PHE A 209 -4.02 -11.39 -6.35
C PHE A 209 -4.83 -10.38 -7.17
N VAL A 210 -6.10 -10.70 -7.44
CA VAL A 210 -7.01 -9.80 -8.17
C VAL A 210 -7.15 -8.46 -7.43
N TRP A 211 -7.34 -8.52 -6.12
CA TRP A 211 -7.47 -7.32 -5.29
C TRP A 211 -6.22 -6.44 -5.32
N MET A 212 -5.04 -7.03 -5.18
CA MET A 212 -3.78 -6.29 -5.24
C MET A 212 -3.54 -5.67 -6.62
N THR A 213 -3.72 -6.45 -7.70
CA THR A 213 -3.52 -5.96 -9.08
C THR A 213 -4.41 -4.76 -9.39
N LEU A 214 -5.67 -4.77 -8.93
CA LEU A 214 -6.60 -3.66 -9.15
C LEU A 214 -6.36 -2.47 -8.21
N SER A 215 -5.67 -2.69 -7.09
CA SER A 215 -5.39 -1.63 -6.12
C SER A 215 -4.16 -0.78 -6.49
N LEU A 216 -3.30 -1.25 -7.39
CA LEU A 216 -2.14 -0.49 -7.88
C LEU A 216 -2.60 0.65 -8.80
N PRO A 217 -2.31 1.93 -8.47
CA PRO A 217 -2.64 3.03 -9.36
C PRO A 217 -1.93 2.90 -10.71
N ALA A 218 -2.65 3.13 -11.82
CA ALA A 218 -2.09 3.00 -13.17
C ALA A 218 -0.85 3.89 -13.40
N CYS A 219 -0.75 5.04 -12.73
CA CYS A 219 0.40 5.91 -12.84
C CYS A 219 1.66 5.30 -12.20
N GLU A 220 1.54 4.59 -11.07
CA GLU A 220 2.65 3.88 -10.42
C GLU A 220 3.10 2.71 -11.29
N ALA A 221 2.16 1.91 -11.80
CA ALA A 221 2.48 0.83 -12.75
C ALA A 221 3.26 1.34 -13.98
N ARG A 222 2.91 2.52 -14.49
CA ARG A 222 3.66 3.14 -15.60
C ARG A 222 5.04 3.64 -15.16
N ARG A 223 5.18 4.25 -13.98
CA ARG A 223 6.48 4.69 -13.47
C ARG A 223 7.43 3.50 -13.30
N GLU A 224 6.96 2.41 -12.72
CA GLU A 224 7.72 1.16 -12.65
C GLU A 224 8.15 0.65 -14.02
N ALA A 225 7.26 0.70 -15.01
CA ALA A 225 7.58 0.33 -16.39
C ALA A 225 8.63 1.24 -17.06
N HIS A 226 8.83 2.46 -16.55
CA HIS A 226 9.89 3.39 -16.96
C HIS A 226 11.14 3.31 -16.07
N GLY A 227 11.26 2.26 -15.24
CA GLY A 227 12.44 2.00 -14.42
C GLY A 227 12.49 2.76 -13.09
N TYR A 228 11.39 3.39 -12.67
CA TYR A 228 11.32 3.95 -11.32
C TYR A 228 11.09 2.84 -10.29
N HIS A 229 11.66 3.01 -9.10
CA HIS A 229 11.53 2.05 -8.02
C HIS A 229 10.87 2.67 -6.81
N ALA A 230 10.11 1.86 -6.08
CA ALA A 230 9.49 2.31 -4.84
C ALA A 230 10.55 2.64 -3.78
N LEU A 231 10.23 3.55 -2.86
CA LEU A 231 11.16 4.03 -1.83
C LEU A 231 11.82 2.91 -0.99
N ASP A 232 11.09 1.88 -0.61
CA ASP A 232 11.62 0.73 0.14
C ASP A 232 12.63 -0.09 -0.67
N VAL A 233 12.38 -0.25 -1.98
CA VAL A 233 13.31 -0.89 -2.92
C VAL A 233 14.59 -0.05 -3.04
N GLU A 234 14.46 1.26 -3.23
CA GLU A 234 15.59 2.19 -3.36
C GLU A 234 16.49 2.22 -2.11
N ILE A 235 15.89 2.20 -0.92
CA ILE A 235 16.64 2.09 0.34
C ILE A 235 17.46 0.79 0.36
N GLY A 236 16.84 -0.33 0.00
CA GLY A 236 17.49 -1.64 -0.05
C GLY A 236 18.64 -1.70 -1.06
N GLN A 237 18.42 -1.19 -2.26
CA GLN A 237 19.44 -1.16 -3.30
C GLN A 237 20.61 -0.25 -2.94
N ASN A 238 20.33 0.92 -2.36
CA ASN A 238 21.38 1.82 -1.90
C ASN A 238 22.20 1.20 -0.76
N ALA A 239 21.55 0.49 0.17
CA ALA A 239 22.25 -0.26 1.22
C ALA A 239 23.22 -1.31 0.63
N LYS A 240 22.77 -2.09 -0.37
CA LYS A 240 23.62 -3.08 -1.05
C LYS A 240 24.77 -2.44 -1.83
N LYS A 241 24.51 -1.34 -2.56
CA LYS A 241 25.55 -0.59 -3.28
C LYS A 241 26.65 -0.09 -2.32
N LEU A 242 26.27 0.23 -1.08
CA LEU A 242 27.18 0.63 -0.01
C LEU A 242 27.80 -0.56 0.76
N GLY A 243 27.59 -1.80 0.32
CA GLY A 243 28.12 -3.01 0.97
C GLY A 243 27.51 -3.32 2.33
N LYS A 244 26.35 -2.75 2.66
CA LYS A 244 25.68 -2.93 3.96
C LYS A 244 24.80 -4.20 3.94
N PRO A 245 24.80 -5.01 5.02
CA PRO A 245 23.83 -6.09 5.17
C PRO A 245 22.39 -5.54 5.14
N VAL A 246 21.54 -6.18 4.31
CA VAL A 246 20.10 -5.92 4.27
C VAL A 246 19.36 -7.10 4.91
N ILE A 247 18.53 -6.81 5.90
CA ILE A 247 17.85 -7.80 6.74
C ILE A 247 16.33 -7.64 6.58
N GLY A 248 15.61 -8.73 6.30
CA GLY A 248 14.15 -8.75 6.31
C GLY A 248 13.61 -8.92 7.73
N LEU A 249 12.71 -8.04 8.16
CA LEU A 249 11.97 -8.19 9.41
C LEU A 249 10.79 -9.15 9.26
N GLU A 250 10.38 -9.43 8.04
CA GLU A 250 9.39 -10.42 7.67
C GLU A 250 9.94 -11.31 6.54
N THR A 251 9.29 -12.44 6.33
CA THR A 251 9.51 -13.28 5.16
C THR A 251 8.39 -13.05 4.16
N PHE A 252 8.65 -13.34 2.89
CA PHE A 252 7.63 -13.27 1.84
C PHE A 252 6.37 -14.07 2.19
N ASP A 253 6.54 -15.31 2.65
CA ASP A 253 5.42 -16.19 3.02
C ASP A 253 4.58 -15.64 4.18
N GLU A 254 5.23 -14.98 5.15
CA GLU A 254 4.51 -14.36 6.27
C GLU A 254 3.62 -13.20 5.83
N GLN A 255 4.12 -12.35 4.93
CA GLN A 255 3.34 -11.24 4.39
C GLN A 255 2.21 -11.73 3.47
N LEU A 256 2.52 -12.67 2.57
CA LEU A 256 1.51 -13.26 1.69
C LEU A 256 0.40 -13.97 2.49
N SER A 257 0.77 -14.78 3.47
CA SER A 257 -0.19 -15.46 4.34
C SER A 257 -1.06 -14.47 5.12
N ALA A 258 -0.54 -13.31 5.51
CA ALA A 258 -1.34 -12.28 6.16
C ALA A 258 -2.40 -11.72 5.19
N ILE A 259 -2.03 -11.47 3.94
CA ILE A 259 -2.96 -10.99 2.91
C ILE A 259 -4.03 -12.05 2.59
N GLU A 260 -3.64 -13.33 2.45
CA GLU A 260 -4.57 -14.45 2.19
C GLU A 260 -5.60 -14.64 3.30
N LYS A 261 -5.26 -14.30 4.55
CA LYS A 261 -6.17 -14.40 5.71
C LYS A 261 -7.21 -13.29 5.79
N LEU A 262 -7.13 -12.27 4.92
CA LEU A 262 -8.16 -11.24 4.89
C LEU A 262 -9.50 -11.82 4.47
N PRO A 263 -10.64 -11.31 5.01
CA PRO A 263 -11.95 -11.77 4.59
C PRO A 263 -12.16 -11.60 3.09
N LEU A 264 -12.70 -12.62 2.41
CA LEU A 264 -13.01 -12.49 0.97
C LEU A 264 -14.02 -11.38 0.70
N SER A 265 -14.94 -11.12 1.64
CA SER A 265 -15.86 -9.99 1.60
C SER A 265 -15.13 -8.64 1.57
N PHE A 266 -14.01 -8.52 2.30
CA PHE A 266 -13.18 -7.32 2.30
C PHE A 266 -12.55 -7.08 0.93
N GLN A 267 -11.92 -8.12 0.37
CA GLN A 267 -11.25 -8.03 -0.93
C GLN A 267 -12.26 -7.76 -2.06
N ALA A 268 -13.39 -8.48 -2.08
CA ALA A 268 -14.45 -8.29 -3.07
C ALA A 268 -15.04 -6.88 -3.03
N ARG A 269 -15.42 -6.38 -1.84
CA ARG A 269 -15.98 -5.02 -1.69
C ARG A 269 -14.97 -3.93 -2.00
N SER A 270 -13.70 -4.17 -1.68
CA SER A 270 -12.62 -3.22 -2.04
C SER A 270 -12.46 -3.12 -3.56
N ILE A 271 -12.55 -4.23 -4.29
CA ILE A 271 -12.55 -4.24 -5.75
C ILE A 271 -13.80 -3.54 -6.30
N GLU A 272 -14.98 -3.85 -5.76
CA GLU A 272 -16.24 -3.22 -6.16
C GLU A 272 -16.20 -1.70 -5.97
N ASP A 273 -15.83 -1.23 -4.78
CA ASP A 273 -15.78 0.20 -4.47
C ASP A 273 -14.77 0.92 -5.40
N TYR A 274 -13.61 0.30 -5.70
CA TYR A 274 -12.60 0.82 -6.64
C TYR A 274 -13.15 0.96 -8.05
N LEU A 275 -13.72 -0.12 -8.60
CA LEU A 275 -14.23 -0.14 -9.97
C LEU A 275 -15.42 0.82 -10.14
N GLU A 276 -16.29 0.93 -9.14
CA GLU A 276 -17.42 1.86 -9.19
C GLU A 276 -16.96 3.34 -9.17
N ASN A 277 -15.76 3.67 -8.64
CA ASN A 277 -15.32 5.06 -8.43
C ASN A 277 -13.82 5.32 -8.67
N PRO A 278 -13.27 4.96 -9.83
CA PRO A 278 -11.83 4.99 -10.07
C PRO A 278 -11.21 6.38 -9.83
N LYS A 279 -11.91 7.46 -10.22
CA LYS A 279 -11.44 8.84 -9.99
C LYS A 279 -11.28 9.18 -8.50
N PHE A 280 -12.19 8.70 -7.65
CA PHE A 280 -12.10 8.92 -6.21
C PHE A 280 -10.84 8.25 -5.63
N TYR A 281 -10.54 7.03 -6.08
CA TYR A 281 -9.36 6.28 -5.63
C TYR A 281 -8.04 6.89 -6.11
N VAL A 282 -7.99 7.42 -7.33
CA VAL A 282 -6.85 8.21 -7.82
C VAL A 282 -6.63 9.45 -6.92
N ASN A 283 -7.70 10.17 -6.60
CA ASN A 283 -7.63 11.33 -5.70
C ASN A 283 -7.24 10.94 -4.27
N MET A 284 -7.70 9.78 -3.77
CA MET A 284 -7.32 9.25 -2.47
C MET A 284 -5.81 9.01 -2.42
N PHE A 285 -5.28 8.19 -3.33
CA PHE A 285 -3.86 7.91 -3.42
C PHE A 285 -3.00 9.18 -3.53
N TYR A 286 -3.43 10.13 -4.36
CA TYR A 286 -2.77 11.43 -4.47
C TYR A 286 -2.76 12.17 -3.13
N THR A 287 -3.91 12.24 -2.45
CA THR A 287 -4.05 12.89 -1.13
C THR A 287 -3.13 12.25 -0.08
N GLU A 288 -3.10 10.93 -0.01
CA GLU A 288 -2.22 10.19 0.91
C GLU A 288 -0.74 10.48 0.64
N THR A 289 -0.35 10.52 -0.64
CA THR A 289 1.00 10.89 -1.07
C THR A 289 1.37 12.31 -0.61
N GLN A 290 0.46 13.28 -0.74
CA GLN A 290 0.70 14.65 -0.28
C GLN A 290 0.83 14.73 1.25
N LEU A 291 -0.02 14.00 1.99
CA LEU A 291 0.06 13.93 3.45
C LEU A 291 1.36 13.26 3.91
N TYR A 292 1.80 12.22 3.20
CA TYR A 292 3.04 11.50 3.50
C TYR A 292 4.27 12.40 3.29
N LYS A 293 4.33 13.19 2.21
CA LYS A 293 5.38 14.19 1.99
C LYS A 293 5.51 15.15 3.19
N GLN A 294 4.40 15.49 3.82
CA GLN A 294 4.31 16.35 5.01
C GLN A 294 4.47 15.59 6.35
N SER A 295 4.79 14.30 6.33
CA SER A 295 4.86 13.43 7.52
C SER A 295 3.56 13.33 8.34
N ARG A 296 2.40 13.58 7.72
CA ARG A 296 1.07 13.55 8.35
C ARG A 296 0.47 12.13 8.31
N ILE A 297 1.20 11.16 8.86
CA ILE A 297 0.84 9.73 8.79
C ILE A 297 -0.47 9.41 9.51
N GLY A 298 -0.71 10.03 10.67
CA GLY A 298 -1.94 9.84 11.43
C GLY A 298 -3.18 10.36 10.70
N GLU A 299 -3.00 11.32 9.79
CA GLU A 299 -4.07 11.79 8.92
C GLU A 299 -4.36 10.81 7.79
N ILE A 300 -3.32 10.21 7.20
CA ILE A 300 -3.52 9.14 6.21
C ILE A 300 -4.34 8.00 6.83
N LEU A 301 -4.00 7.59 8.05
CA LEU A 301 -4.69 6.48 8.76
C LEU A 301 -6.16 6.73 9.10
N VAL A 302 -6.66 7.96 8.97
CA VAL A 302 -8.06 8.29 9.27
C VAL A 302 -8.76 8.96 8.10
N LEU A 303 -8.07 9.21 7.00
CA LEU A 303 -8.58 9.91 5.82
C LEU A 303 -9.78 9.17 5.26
N ASP A 304 -9.62 7.87 5.14
CA ASP A 304 -10.62 6.92 4.74
C ASP A 304 -11.91 7.11 5.57
N THR A 305 -11.84 7.25 6.91
CA THR A 305 -13.00 7.39 7.81
C THR A 305 -13.87 8.62 7.58
N MET A 306 -13.43 9.53 6.71
CA MET A 306 -14.19 10.71 6.28
C MET A 306 -15.18 10.39 5.17
N PHE A 307 -15.07 9.23 4.53
CA PHE A 307 -15.91 8.79 3.42
C PHE A 307 -16.70 7.53 3.78
N LYS A 308 -17.79 7.25 3.04
CA LYS A 308 -18.73 6.17 3.37
C LYS A 308 -18.28 4.84 2.78
N THR A 309 -17.91 3.83 3.55
CA THR A 309 -17.53 2.52 2.96
C THR A 309 -18.68 1.53 2.81
N THR A 310 -18.56 0.57 1.89
CA THR A 310 -19.35 -0.68 1.90
C THR A 310 -18.71 -1.79 2.75
N ILE A 311 -17.45 -1.62 3.15
CA ILE A 311 -16.68 -2.54 3.99
C ILE A 311 -17.18 -2.45 5.44
N SER A 312 -17.46 -3.60 6.06
CA SER A 312 -17.96 -3.61 7.43
C SER A 312 -16.90 -3.13 8.42
N LYS A 313 -17.32 -2.57 9.56
CA LYS A 313 -16.39 -2.21 10.65
C LYS A 313 -15.59 -3.43 11.13
N LYS A 314 -16.24 -4.59 11.19
CA LYS A 314 -15.61 -5.86 11.56
C LYS A 314 -14.47 -6.21 10.60
N ASP A 315 -14.69 -6.08 9.29
CA ASP A 315 -13.65 -6.38 8.30
C ASP A 315 -12.50 -5.38 8.36
N GLN A 316 -12.77 -4.10 8.64
CA GLN A 316 -11.72 -3.10 8.89
C GLN A 316 -10.89 -3.40 10.13
N GLU A 317 -11.52 -3.88 11.22
CA GLU A 317 -10.81 -4.30 12.43
C GLU A 317 -9.94 -5.53 12.18
N ILE A 318 -10.44 -6.51 11.41
CA ILE A 318 -9.67 -7.69 10.99
C ILE A 318 -8.48 -7.26 10.11
N PHE A 319 -8.71 -6.38 9.14
CA PHE A 319 -7.64 -5.82 8.31
C PHE A 319 -6.55 -5.18 9.17
N LYS A 320 -6.94 -4.31 10.11
CA LYS A 320 -6.01 -3.63 11.01
C LYS A 320 -5.24 -4.62 11.88
N ASP A 321 -5.91 -5.61 12.46
CA ASP A 321 -5.26 -6.62 13.29
C ASP A 321 -4.22 -7.44 12.51
N ILE A 322 -4.61 -7.94 11.33
CA ILE A 322 -3.79 -8.83 10.51
C ILE A 322 -2.64 -8.07 9.84
N LEU A 323 -2.92 -6.97 9.14
CA LEU A 323 -1.92 -6.28 8.33
C LEU A 323 -1.14 -5.20 9.08
N VAL A 324 -1.51 -4.89 10.33
CA VAL A 324 -0.84 -3.85 11.11
C VAL A 324 -0.40 -4.38 12.46
N THR A 325 -1.34 -4.73 13.34
CA THR A 325 -1.03 -4.99 14.75
C THR A 325 -0.15 -6.22 14.92
N LYS A 326 -0.50 -7.35 14.31
CA LYS A 326 0.29 -8.59 14.40
C LYS A 326 1.67 -8.43 13.73
N ARG A 327 1.73 -7.73 12.61
CA ARG A 327 2.97 -7.46 11.88
C ARG A 327 3.89 -6.52 12.65
N ASN A 328 3.35 -5.48 13.30
CA ASN A 328 4.14 -4.60 14.16
C ASN A 328 4.82 -5.35 15.31
N LEU A 329 4.11 -6.28 15.95
CA LEU A 329 4.68 -7.09 17.03
C LEU A 329 5.85 -7.94 16.52
N ARG A 330 5.66 -8.65 15.40
CA ARG A 330 6.71 -9.44 14.74
C ARG A 330 7.92 -8.58 14.37
N MET A 331 7.69 -7.48 13.65
CA MET A 331 8.75 -6.58 13.20
C MET A 331 9.48 -5.96 14.37
N SER A 332 8.77 -5.54 15.42
CA SER A 332 9.41 -5.00 16.62
C SER A 332 10.29 -6.06 17.30
N GLN A 333 9.82 -7.30 17.46
CA GLN A 333 10.60 -8.37 18.07
C GLN A 333 11.89 -8.65 17.29
N ARG A 334 11.83 -8.61 15.94
CA ARG A 334 12.98 -8.85 15.07
C ARG A 334 13.90 -7.64 14.91
N ALA A 335 13.38 -6.43 15.07
CA ALA A 335 14.17 -5.20 15.04
C ALA A 335 14.98 -4.99 16.32
N LEU A 336 14.48 -5.43 17.48
CA LEU A 336 15.15 -5.26 18.78
C LEU A 336 16.63 -5.71 18.79
N PRO A 337 17.00 -6.94 18.41
CA PRO A 337 18.40 -7.36 18.43
C PRO A 337 19.28 -6.51 17.49
N LEU A 338 18.74 -6.01 16.38
CA LEU A 338 19.46 -5.12 15.46
C LEU A 338 19.71 -3.74 16.10
N ILE A 339 18.73 -3.25 16.86
CA ILE A 339 18.83 -1.98 17.59
C ILE A 339 19.77 -2.11 18.79
N GLU A 340 19.80 -3.26 19.48
CA GLU A 340 20.73 -3.55 20.57
C GLU A 340 22.19 -3.57 20.11
N GLN A 341 22.45 -4.02 18.87
CA GLN A 341 23.77 -3.90 18.25
C GLN A 341 24.16 -2.45 17.92
N GLY A 342 23.22 -1.50 17.95
CA GLY A 342 23.44 -0.09 17.64
C GLY A 342 23.60 0.19 16.14
N ASN A 343 23.55 1.48 15.77
CA ASN A 343 23.79 1.98 14.41
C ASN A 343 23.02 1.26 13.27
N SER A 344 21.78 0.86 13.54
CA SER A 344 20.90 0.22 12.54
C SER A 344 19.95 1.23 11.90
N PHE A 345 19.71 1.11 10.59
CA PHE A 345 18.66 1.86 9.89
C PHE A 345 17.50 0.93 9.54
N ILE A 346 16.35 1.10 10.17
CA ILE A 346 15.17 0.26 9.96
C ILE A 346 14.12 1.05 9.17
N ALA A 347 13.78 0.55 7.98
CA ALA A 347 12.78 1.14 7.10
C ALA A 347 11.60 0.18 6.88
N VAL A 348 10.44 0.55 7.40
CA VAL A 348 9.17 -0.18 7.22
C VAL A 348 8.05 0.81 6.92
N GLY A 349 6.93 0.35 6.39
CA GLY A 349 5.78 1.18 6.02
C GLY A 349 5.38 2.13 7.15
N ALA A 350 5.09 3.39 6.83
CA ALA A 350 4.91 4.43 7.83
C ALA A 350 3.73 4.14 8.78
N ALA A 351 2.75 3.37 8.34
CA ALA A 351 1.65 2.97 9.20
C ALA A 351 2.08 2.00 10.33
N HIS A 352 3.21 1.31 10.17
CA HIS A 352 3.80 0.47 11.21
C HIS A 352 4.49 1.29 12.32
N MET A 353 4.71 2.60 12.12
CA MET A 353 5.34 3.47 13.11
C MET A 353 4.39 3.99 14.18
N VAL A 354 3.09 4.08 13.86
CA VAL A 354 2.13 4.90 14.59
C VAL A 354 1.15 4.06 15.42
N GLY A 355 0.47 4.71 16.37
CA GLY A 355 -0.50 4.09 17.27
C GLY A 355 0.13 3.21 18.36
N ASP A 356 -0.70 2.66 19.25
CA ASP A 356 -0.26 1.90 20.44
C ASP A 356 0.51 0.61 20.13
N SER A 357 0.24 0.02 18.96
CA SER A 357 0.94 -1.15 18.46
C SER A 357 2.18 -0.81 17.62
N GLY A 358 2.38 0.45 17.23
CA GLY A 358 3.45 0.83 16.30
C GLY A 358 4.86 0.66 16.88
N LEU A 359 5.86 0.47 16.02
CA LEU A 359 7.25 0.21 16.41
C LEU A 359 7.79 1.27 17.39
N VAL A 360 7.42 2.54 17.22
CA VAL A 360 7.82 3.63 18.13
C VAL A 360 7.37 3.35 19.57
N GLU A 361 6.12 2.97 19.77
CA GLU A 361 5.60 2.65 21.11
C GLU A 361 6.15 1.32 21.62
N GLN A 362 6.36 0.33 20.75
CA GLN A 362 6.96 -0.95 21.15
C GLN A 362 8.39 -0.75 21.66
N LEU A 363 9.23 0.02 20.97
CA LEU A 363 10.59 0.29 21.41
C LEU A 363 10.64 1.11 22.70
N ARG A 364 9.74 2.07 22.88
CA ARG A 364 9.60 2.81 24.16
C ARG A 364 9.30 1.87 25.32
N LYS A 365 8.44 0.86 25.12
CA LYS A 365 8.17 -0.19 26.12
C LYS A 365 9.39 -1.04 26.44
N HIS A 366 10.35 -1.16 25.52
CA HIS A 366 11.64 -1.86 25.74
C HIS A 366 12.74 -0.94 26.30
N GLY A 367 12.37 0.26 26.78
CA GLY A 367 13.29 1.18 27.47
C GLY A 367 14.13 2.06 26.54
N TYR A 368 13.82 2.13 25.25
CA TYR A 368 14.47 3.05 24.32
C TYR A 368 13.83 4.44 24.36
N LYS A 369 14.67 5.48 24.28
CA LYS A 369 14.22 6.83 23.96
C LYS A 369 14.04 6.92 22.45
N VAL A 370 12.80 7.07 21.99
CA VAL A 370 12.47 7.23 20.56
C VAL A 370 11.96 8.65 20.30
N SER A 371 12.71 9.43 19.52
CA SER A 371 12.45 10.86 19.28
C SER A 371 12.29 11.16 17.79
N PRO A 372 11.28 11.95 17.37
CA PRO A 372 11.11 12.28 15.96
C PRO A 372 12.23 13.21 15.48
N ILE A 373 12.68 13.02 14.25
CA ILE A 373 13.62 13.90 13.56
C ILE A 373 12.85 14.67 12.49
N LYS A 374 12.96 16.00 12.50
CA LYS A 374 12.48 16.85 11.40
C LYS A 374 13.52 16.87 10.28
N PHE A 375 13.07 16.79 9.04
CA PHE A 375 13.94 16.71 7.86
C PHE A 375 13.29 17.37 6.65
#